data_AF-A0A1F1UV92-F1
#
_entry.id   AF-A0A1F1UV92-F1
#
_cell.length_a   1.000
_cell.length_b   1.000
_cell.length_c   1.000
_cell.angle_alpha   90.00
_cell.angle_beta   90.00
_cell.angle_gamma   90.00
#
_symmetry.space_group_name_H-M   'P 1'
#
loop_
_entity.id
_entity.type
_entity.pdbx_description
1 polymer ?
#
loop_
_entity_poly.entity_id
_entity_poly.type
_entity_poly.pdbx_seq_one_letter_code
_entity_poly.pdbx_strand_id
1 'polypeptide(L)'
;MLFDDTTPSPETPTTEETSSETSVRREAAAQIPAGRPVEMVVPVLGMRAGFEAEDCRVVDGAIDPKSLDKACALTGEGYPYALPGTDAKDLVVIAGHTGAGVSAVFNKLYDGTTEHHNVAVGDYLYVRTETSGQDWLVYRATDLHDPDKKSLASNPEIWGDGPMPGRLLTISCVQPSNLLANSVRNAVVGWQLEGTATDDEVETVFQPR
;
A
#
# COMPACT_ATOMS: atom_id res chain seq x y z
N MET A 1 -63.52 -18.28 -59.19
CA MET A 1 -63.25 -19.20 -58.07
C MET A 1 -61.89 -19.83 -58.31
N LEU A 2 -61.13 -20.07 -57.23
CA LEU A 2 -59.85 -20.80 -57.14
C LEU A 2 -58.59 -19.96 -57.45
N PHE A 3 -57.53 -19.85 -56.65
CA PHE A 3 -57.27 -19.86 -55.20
C PHE A 3 -55.95 -19.07 -55.02
N ASP A 4 -55.88 -18.22 -54.00
CA ASP A 4 -54.67 -17.62 -53.45
C ASP A 4 -53.92 -18.71 -52.66
N ASP A 5 -52.63 -18.91 -52.90
CA ASP A 5 -51.80 -19.78 -52.06
C ASP A 5 -50.44 -19.10 -51.82
N THR A 6 -50.40 -18.25 -50.80
CA THR A 6 -49.17 -17.69 -50.24
C THR A 6 -48.95 -18.33 -48.87
N THR A 7 -48.03 -19.28 -48.82
CA THR A 7 -47.55 -19.92 -47.59
C THR A 7 -46.72 -18.93 -46.78
N PRO A 8 -46.95 -18.73 -45.47
CA PRO A 8 -45.99 -18.03 -44.62
C PRO A 8 -44.86 -18.98 -44.21
N SER A 9 -43.63 -18.48 -44.29
CA SER A 9 -42.42 -19.11 -43.77
C SER A 9 -42.47 -19.15 -42.23
N PRO A 10 -42.04 -20.24 -41.56
CA PRO A 10 -41.96 -20.24 -40.10
C PRO A 10 -40.76 -19.41 -39.66
N GLU A 11 -41.00 -18.35 -38.89
CA GLU A 11 -39.96 -17.66 -38.12
C GLU A 11 -39.44 -18.60 -37.02
N THR A 12 -38.16 -18.93 -37.10
CA THR A 12 -37.42 -19.62 -36.05
C THR A 12 -37.37 -18.70 -34.82
N PRO A 13 -37.79 -19.13 -33.61
CA PRO A 13 -37.53 -18.35 -32.42
C PRO A 13 -36.03 -18.38 -32.16
N THR A 14 -35.39 -17.21 -32.21
CA THR A 14 -34.07 -16.98 -31.64
C THR A 14 -34.18 -17.20 -30.14
N THR A 15 -33.76 -18.37 -29.68
CA THR A 15 -33.45 -18.60 -28.27
C THR A 15 -32.34 -17.62 -27.90
N GLU A 16 -32.68 -16.55 -27.18
CA GLU A 16 -31.71 -15.80 -26.40
C GLU A 16 -31.12 -16.78 -25.37
N GLU A 17 -29.98 -17.37 -25.72
CA GLU A 17 -29.09 -17.98 -24.75
C GLU A 17 -28.64 -16.84 -23.82
N THR A 18 -29.39 -16.68 -22.73
CA THR A 18 -28.93 -15.95 -21.56
C THR A 18 -27.70 -16.70 -21.07
N SER A 19 -26.54 -16.27 -21.55
CA SER A 19 -25.24 -16.70 -21.06
C SER A 19 -25.11 -16.15 -19.65
N SER A 20 -25.63 -16.90 -18.67
CA SER A 20 -25.27 -16.72 -17.26
C SER A 20 -23.82 -17.18 -17.12
N GLU A 21 -22.87 -16.32 -17.50
CA GLU A 21 -21.51 -16.40 -17.03
C GLU A 21 -21.55 -16.22 -15.52
N THR A 22 -21.57 -17.35 -14.82
CA THR A 22 -21.16 -17.38 -13.41
C THR A 22 -19.66 -17.12 -13.43
N SER A 23 -19.26 -15.84 -13.37
CA SER A 23 -17.85 -15.49 -13.23
C SER A 23 -17.40 -16.07 -11.89
N VAL A 24 -16.54 -17.08 -11.93
CA VAL A 24 -15.88 -17.60 -10.73
C VAL A 24 -15.02 -16.45 -10.22
N ARG A 25 -15.39 -15.85 -9.08
CA ARG A 25 -14.61 -14.79 -8.45
C ARG A 25 -13.21 -15.36 -8.18
N ARG A 26 -12.18 -14.69 -8.71
CA ARG A 26 -10.78 -15.03 -8.44
C ARG A 26 -10.52 -14.98 -6.94
N GLU A 27 -9.78 -15.95 -6.41
CA GLU A 27 -9.21 -15.88 -5.08
C GLU A 27 -7.77 -15.36 -5.17
N ALA A 28 -7.34 -14.58 -4.18
CA ALA A 28 -5.97 -14.08 -4.08
C ALA A 28 -4.99 -15.23 -3.83
N ALA A 29 -3.75 -15.10 -4.32
CA ALA A 29 -2.69 -16.06 -4.04
C ALA A 29 -2.47 -16.20 -2.52
N ALA A 30 -2.49 -17.44 -2.01
CA ALA A 30 -2.22 -17.73 -0.60
C ALA A 30 -0.76 -17.41 -0.20
N GLN A 31 0.14 -17.34 -1.18
CA GLN A 31 1.57 -17.08 -0.98
C GLN A 31 2.07 -16.11 -2.04
N ILE A 32 2.74 -15.05 -1.60
CA ILE A 32 3.41 -14.07 -2.45
C ILE A 32 4.89 -14.06 -2.04
N PRO A 33 5.81 -14.51 -2.92
CA PRO A 33 7.24 -14.46 -2.65
C PRO A 33 7.70 -13.03 -2.35
N ALA A 34 8.72 -12.88 -1.52
CA ALA A 34 9.29 -11.56 -1.25
C ALA A 34 9.76 -10.88 -2.54
N GLY A 35 9.43 -9.60 -2.73
CA GLY A 35 9.79 -8.85 -3.94
C GLY A 35 9.77 -7.34 -3.71
N ARG A 36 10.37 -6.58 -4.63
CA ARG A 36 10.38 -5.11 -4.51
C ARG A 36 8.95 -4.58 -4.59
N PRO A 37 8.53 -3.67 -3.68
CA PRO A 37 7.23 -3.03 -3.78
C PRO A 37 7.18 -2.15 -5.03
N VAL A 38 6.04 -2.17 -5.72
CA VAL A 38 5.79 -1.35 -6.92
C VAL A 38 4.64 -0.39 -6.72
N GLU A 39 3.72 -0.71 -5.81
CA GLU A 39 2.57 0.11 -5.49
C GLU A 39 2.08 -0.14 -4.06
N MET A 40 1.54 0.90 -3.44
CA MET A 40 0.83 0.78 -2.16
C MET A 40 -0.43 1.64 -2.12
N VAL A 41 -1.40 1.19 -1.33
CA VAL A 41 -2.68 1.87 -1.14
C VAL A 41 -3.03 1.92 0.35
N VAL A 42 -3.41 3.10 0.84
CA VAL A 42 -4.00 3.29 2.17
C VAL A 42 -5.37 3.96 2.00
N PRO A 43 -6.47 3.19 2.04
CA PRO A 43 -7.80 3.70 1.67
C PRO A 43 -8.30 4.84 2.55
N VAL A 44 -8.09 4.77 3.88
CA VAL A 44 -8.55 5.82 4.81
C VAL A 44 -7.94 7.19 4.49
N LEU A 45 -6.78 7.21 3.83
CA LEU A 45 -6.10 8.44 3.39
C LEU A 45 -6.46 8.83 1.95
N GLY A 46 -7.14 7.98 1.19
CA GLY A 46 -7.22 8.10 -0.27
C GLY A 46 -5.82 8.24 -0.87
N MET A 47 -4.87 7.43 -0.39
CA MET A 47 -3.47 7.45 -0.80
C MET A 47 -3.18 6.24 -1.66
N ARG A 48 -2.68 6.48 -2.88
CA ARG A 48 -2.09 5.48 -3.76
C ARG A 48 -0.71 6.00 -4.17
N ALA A 49 0.32 5.18 -3.99
CA ALA A 49 1.70 5.59 -4.18
C ALA A 49 2.47 4.53 -4.97
N GLY A 50 3.30 5.00 -5.91
CA GLY A 50 4.30 4.19 -6.58
C GLY A 50 5.62 4.16 -5.81
N PHE A 51 6.53 3.32 -6.27
CA PHE A 51 7.85 3.14 -5.66
C PHE A 51 9.01 3.56 -6.57
N GLU A 52 10.10 3.97 -5.94
CA GLU A 52 11.42 4.03 -6.55
C GLU A 52 11.88 2.63 -6.92
N ALA A 53 12.60 2.51 -8.04
CA ALA A 53 13.10 1.21 -8.50
C ALA A 53 14.21 0.67 -7.59
N GLU A 54 14.99 1.57 -6.99
CA GLU A 54 16.13 1.27 -6.12
C GLU A 54 15.75 1.43 -4.64
N ASP A 55 16.61 0.91 -3.77
CA ASP A 55 16.46 1.05 -2.32
C ASP A 55 16.54 2.51 -1.87
N CYS A 56 15.93 2.80 -0.71
CA CYS A 56 16.00 4.12 -0.09
C CYS A 56 17.44 4.56 0.10
N ARG A 57 17.75 5.80 -0.29
CA ARG A 57 19.05 6.39 0.03
C ARG A 57 19.09 6.73 1.51
N VAL A 58 20.27 6.59 2.09
CA VAL A 58 20.58 7.13 3.41
C VAL A 58 21.74 8.10 3.26
N VAL A 59 21.51 9.35 3.67
CA VAL A 59 22.48 10.45 3.59
C VAL A 59 22.70 10.96 4.99
N ASP A 60 23.96 11.00 5.44
CA ASP A 60 24.35 11.42 6.79
C ASP A 60 23.58 10.69 7.92
N GLY A 61 23.26 9.42 7.70
CA GLY A 61 22.52 8.58 8.66
C GLY A 61 21.01 8.82 8.68
N ALA A 62 20.47 9.66 7.79
CA ALA A 62 19.03 9.90 7.65
C ALA A 62 18.49 9.30 6.35
N ILE A 63 17.29 8.72 6.41
CA ILE A 63 16.58 8.21 5.23
C ILE A 63 16.19 9.40 4.35
N ASP A 64 16.65 9.41 3.10
CA ASP A 64 16.43 10.48 2.13
C ASP A 64 15.96 9.91 0.78
N PRO A 65 14.65 9.60 0.63
CA PRO A 65 14.10 9.14 -0.64
C PRO A 65 14.51 10.07 -1.79
N LYS A 66 14.70 9.52 -2.99
CA LYS A 66 15.20 10.29 -4.15
C LYS A 66 14.16 11.25 -4.71
N SER A 67 12.88 10.93 -4.56
CA SER A 67 11.75 11.61 -5.18
C SER A 67 10.69 11.98 -4.16
N LEU A 68 10.03 13.12 -4.37
CA LEU A 68 8.97 13.59 -3.47
C LEU A 68 7.69 12.75 -3.60
N ASP A 69 7.42 12.21 -4.78
CA ASP A 69 6.14 11.60 -5.17
C ASP A 69 6.12 10.07 -5.10
N LYS A 70 7.24 9.44 -4.76
CA LYS A 70 7.33 7.97 -4.62
C LYS A 70 7.86 7.56 -3.25
N ALA A 71 7.44 6.38 -2.82
CA ALA A 71 8.02 5.70 -1.69
C ALA A 71 9.25 4.89 -2.11
N CYS A 72 10.04 4.43 -1.16
CA CYS A 72 11.16 3.52 -1.39
C CYS A 72 11.18 2.45 -0.30
N ALA A 73 11.78 1.29 -0.60
CA ALA A 73 12.04 0.26 0.40
C ALA A 73 13.45 0.46 0.98
N LEU A 74 13.61 0.40 2.30
CA LEU A 74 14.94 0.39 2.93
C LEU A 74 15.34 -1.06 3.23
N THR A 75 16.35 -1.55 2.52
CA THR A 75 16.92 -2.91 2.66
C THR A 75 18.37 -2.91 2.16
N GLY A 76 19.08 -4.03 2.31
CA GLY A 76 20.43 -4.23 1.76
C GLY A 76 21.56 -4.15 2.79
N GLU A 77 22.76 -3.88 2.32
CA GLU A 77 23.95 -3.84 3.17
C GLU A 77 23.84 -2.70 4.20
N GLY A 78 23.91 -3.05 5.49
CA GLY A 78 23.71 -2.12 6.61
C GLY A 78 22.26 -1.97 7.06
N TYR A 79 21.28 -2.51 6.33
CA TYR A 79 19.86 -2.47 6.67
C TYR A 79 19.23 -3.87 6.49
N PRO A 80 19.22 -4.71 7.54
CA PRO A 80 18.85 -6.13 7.45
C PRO A 80 17.33 -6.36 7.25
N TYR A 81 16.59 -5.35 6.83
CA TYR A 81 15.14 -5.39 6.66
C TYR A 81 14.75 -6.16 5.39
N ALA A 82 13.65 -6.89 5.46
CA ALA A 82 13.20 -7.73 4.37
C ALA A 82 12.44 -6.94 3.31
N LEU A 83 12.36 -7.51 2.10
CA LEU A 83 11.38 -7.11 1.10
C LEU A 83 9.99 -7.69 1.44
N PRO A 84 8.89 -7.01 1.07
CA PRO A 84 7.53 -7.47 1.36
C PRO A 84 7.19 -8.77 0.64
N GLY A 85 6.56 -9.68 1.38
CA GLY A 85 6.08 -10.99 0.95
C GLY A 85 5.39 -11.72 2.10
N THR A 86 4.60 -12.76 1.81
CA THR A 86 3.85 -13.50 2.84
C THR A 86 4.75 -14.20 3.86
N ASP A 87 5.95 -14.60 3.43
CA ASP A 87 6.94 -15.32 4.23
C ASP A 87 8.18 -14.49 4.56
N ALA A 88 8.09 -13.14 4.49
CA ALA A 88 9.18 -12.23 4.80
C ALA A 88 9.79 -12.54 6.17
N LYS A 89 11.12 -12.68 6.23
CA LYS A 89 11.84 -13.19 7.41
C LYS A 89 12.14 -12.14 8.46
N ASP A 90 11.92 -10.88 8.13
CA ASP A 90 12.11 -9.75 9.01
C ASP A 90 11.13 -8.63 8.66
N LEU A 91 11.20 -7.53 9.39
CA LEU A 91 10.41 -6.34 9.18
C LEU A 91 10.70 -5.72 7.82
N VAL A 92 9.67 -5.16 7.21
CA VAL A 92 9.76 -4.41 5.96
C VAL A 92 9.76 -2.92 6.30
N VAL A 93 10.63 -2.13 5.69
CA VAL A 93 10.64 -0.66 5.87
C VAL A 93 10.34 0.03 4.57
N ILE A 94 9.32 0.88 4.59
CA ILE A 94 8.95 1.75 3.50
C ILE A 94 9.07 3.19 3.98
N ALA A 95 9.81 4.01 3.24
CA ALA A 95 9.95 5.43 3.55
C ALA A 95 9.45 6.30 2.40
N GLY A 96 9.03 7.52 2.72
CA GLY A 96 8.55 8.48 1.74
C GLY A 96 8.62 9.90 2.27
N HIS A 97 8.73 10.85 1.33
CA HIS A 97 8.82 12.27 1.67
C HIS A 97 7.48 12.85 2.12
N THR A 98 7.61 13.90 2.93
CA THR A 98 6.55 14.86 3.25
C THR A 98 7.06 16.25 2.89
N GLY A 99 6.21 17.11 2.34
CA GLY A 99 6.57 18.47 1.94
C GLY A 99 5.68 19.51 2.61
N ALA A 100 6.30 20.51 3.25
CA ALA A 100 5.57 21.68 3.75
C ALA A 100 5.14 22.53 2.54
N GLY A 101 3.82 22.60 2.27
CA GLY A 101 3.28 23.40 1.17
C GLY A 101 3.50 22.84 -0.24
N VAL A 102 4.07 21.63 -0.37
CA VAL A 102 4.23 20.93 -1.66
C VAL A 102 3.70 19.51 -1.55
N SER A 103 3.25 18.94 -2.67
CA SER A 103 2.79 17.55 -2.71
C SER A 103 3.97 16.60 -2.51
N ALA A 104 3.84 15.65 -1.59
CA ALA A 104 4.75 14.54 -1.42
C ALA A 104 3.98 13.28 -1.00
N VAL A 105 4.56 12.11 -1.28
CA VAL A 105 3.91 10.80 -1.24
C VAL A 105 3.24 10.52 0.12
N PHE A 106 3.87 10.93 1.22
CA PHE A 106 3.44 10.62 2.58
C PHE A 106 2.90 11.83 3.34
N ASN A 107 2.55 12.93 2.65
CA ASN A 107 1.92 14.10 3.27
C ASN A 107 0.70 13.76 4.12
N LYS A 108 -0.06 12.75 3.70
CA LYS A 108 -1.31 12.36 4.37
C LYS A 108 -1.10 11.44 5.57
N LEU A 109 0.09 10.91 5.83
CA LEU A 109 0.28 9.99 6.97
C LEU A 109 0.09 10.70 8.32
N TYR A 110 0.48 11.97 8.42
CA TYR A 110 0.47 12.72 9.67
C TYR A 110 0.10 14.18 9.42
N ASP A 111 -0.80 14.72 10.23
CA ASP A 111 -1.14 16.13 10.23
C ASP A 111 -0.33 16.87 11.31
N GLY A 112 0.67 17.64 10.87
CA GLY A 112 1.50 18.46 11.75
C GLY A 112 0.83 19.73 12.28
N THR A 113 -0.38 20.07 11.82
CA THR A 113 -1.16 21.20 12.35
C THR A 113 -1.92 20.81 13.61
N THR A 114 -2.44 19.59 13.64
CA THR A 114 -3.17 19.00 14.78
C THR A 114 -2.33 18.01 15.59
N GLU A 115 -1.10 17.77 15.15
CA GLU A 115 -0.15 16.83 15.74
C GLU A 115 -0.71 15.41 15.93
N HIS A 116 -1.30 14.85 14.87
CA HIS A 116 -1.86 13.49 14.92
C HIS A 116 -1.61 12.68 13.64
N HIS A 117 -1.61 11.36 13.78
CA HIS A 117 -1.64 10.43 12.66
C HIS A 117 -3.03 10.42 12.03
N ASN A 118 -3.13 10.56 10.71
CA ASN A 118 -4.41 10.41 10.00
C ASN A 118 -4.79 8.94 9.79
N VAL A 119 -3.91 8.01 10.18
CA VAL A 119 -4.16 6.57 10.26
C VAL A 119 -4.49 6.22 11.71
N ALA A 120 -5.48 5.37 11.92
CA ALA A 120 -5.79 4.76 13.21
C ALA A 120 -5.35 3.30 13.25
N VAL A 121 -5.11 2.79 14.47
CA VAL A 121 -4.93 1.34 14.68
C VAL A 121 -6.16 0.60 14.15
N GLY A 122 -5.92 -0.41 13.32
CA GLY A 122 -6.94 -1.20 12.66
C GLY A 122 -7.20 -0.82 11.20
N ASP A 123 -6.68 0.30 10.70
CA ASP A 123 -6.76 0.68 9.29
C ASP A 123 -5.87 -0.21 8.40
N TYR A 124 -6.17 -0.23 7.10
CA TYR A 124 -5.52 -1.12 6.14
C TYR A 124 -4.52 -0.41 5.24
N LEU A 125 -3.42 -1.13 4.97
CA LEU A 125 -2.43 -0.85 3.95
C LEU A 125 -2.35 -2.05 3.00
N TYR A 126 -2.38 -1.79 1.70
CA TYR A 126 -2.19 -2.79 0.67
C TYR A 126 -0.87 -2.53 -0.04
N VAL A 127 -0.08 -3.57 -0.29
CA VAL A 127 1.20 -3.47 -1.01
C VAL A 127 1.24 -4.48 -2.14
N ARG A 128 1.55 -4.02 -3.35
CA ARG A 128 1.83 -4.86 -4.50
C ARG A 128 3.31 -4.87 -4.78
N THR A 129 3.85 -6.04 -5.11
CA THR A 129 5.26 -6.25 -5.42
C THR A 129 5.45 -6.73 -6.85
N GLU A 130 6.69 -6.69 -7.35
CA GLU A 130 7.06 -7.29 -8.65
C GLU A 130 6.71 -8.79 -8.75
N THR A 131 6.63 -9.48 -7.61
CA THR A 131 6.33 -10.91 -7.50
C THR A 131 4.85 -11.22 -7.23
N SER A 132 4.01 -10.20 -7.01
CA SER A 132 2.61 -10.39 -6.63
C SER A 132 1.67 -10.66 -7.81
N GLY A 133 2.10 -10.39 -9.05
CA GLY A 133 1.21 -10.41 -10.20
C GLY A 133 0.11 -9.36 -10.07
N GLN A 134 -1.13 -9.80 -9.87
CA GLN A 134 -2.31 -8.94 -9.69
C GLN A 134 -2.87 -8.99 -8.26
N ASP A 135 -2.25 -9.76 -7.37
CA ASP A 135 -2.67 -9.83 -5.98
C ASP A 135 -1.87 -8.82 -5.14
N TRP A 136 -2.33 -8.59 -3.92
CA TRP A 136 -1.82 -7.59 -3.00
C TRP A 136 -1.58 -8.23 -1.64
N LEU A 137 -0.52 -7.81 -0.96
CA LEU A 137 -0.32 -8.08 0.47
C LEU A 137 -1.20 -7.14 1.27
N VAL A 138 -1.92 -7.68 2.26
CA VAL A 138 -2.82 -6.91 3.14
C VAL A 138 -2.18 -6.78 4.50
N TYR A 139 -1.99 -5.54 4.93
CA TYR A 139 -1.46 -5.19 6.24
C TYR A 139 -2.49 -4.36 7.03
N ARG A 140 -2.48 -4.51 8.34
CA ARG A 140 -3.33 -3.74 9.26
C ARG A 140 -2.49 -2.97 10.28
N ALA A 141 -2.83 -1.71 10.52
CA ALA A 141 -2.11 -0.86 11.46
C ALA A 141 -2.25 -1.41 12.88
N THR A 142 -1.12 -1.54 13.59
CA THR A 142 -1.07 -2.06 14.97
C THR A 142 -0.62 -1.02 15.99
N ASP A 143 0.20 -0.06 15.55
CA ASP A 143 0.81 0.96 16.42
C ASP A 143 1.21 2.19 15.62
N LEU A 144 1.31 3.32 16.32
CA LEU A 144 1.59 4.64 15.78
C LEU A 144 2.64 5.28 16.66
N HIS A 145 3.69 5.83 16.06
CA HIS A 145 4.78 6.47 16.77
C HIS A 145 5.21 7.76 16.07
N ASP A 146 5.60 8.73 16.87
CA ASP A 146 5.98 10.07 16.43
C ASP A 146 7.36 10.52 16.99
N PRO A 147 8.41 9.66 16.92
CA PRO A 147 9.66 9.87 17.62
C PRO A 147 10.43 11.09 17.10
N ASP A 148 11.26 11.66 17.97
CA ASP A 148 12.34 12.53 17.54
C ASP A 148 13.28 11.80 16.57
N LYS A 149 13.80 12.50 15.57
CA LYS A 149 14.73 11.93 14.57
C LYS A 149 15.95 11.27 15.21
N LYS A 150 16.41 11.80 16.34
CA LYS A 150 17.56 11.27 17.09
C LYS A 150 17.26 9.95 17.82
N SER A 151 16.01 9.70 18.19
CA SER A 151 15.63 8.49 18.93
C SER A 151 15.11 7.39 18.01
N LEU A 152 14.66 7.72 16.79
CA LEU A 152 14.11 6.74 15.85
C LEU A 152 15.01 5.50 15.73
N ALA A 153 16.29 5.66 15.37
CA ALA A 153 17.19 4.55 15.05
C ALA A 153 17.46 3.59 16.22
N SER A 154 17.19 4.00 17.46
CA SER A 154 17.48 3.23 18.68
C SER A 154 16.22 2.86 19.46
N ASN A 155 15.01 3.06 18.90
CA ASN A 155 13.77 2.83 19.64
C ASN A 155 13.27 1.38 19.44
N PRO A 156 13.42 0.49 20.46
CA PRO A 156 12.99 -0.90 20.35
C PRO A 156 11.46 -1.06 20.25
N GLU A 157 10.67 -0.06 20.66
CA GLU A 157 9.21 -0.12 20.48
C GLU A 157 8.82 -0.06 18.99
N ILE A 158 9.65 0.57 18.16
CA ILE A 158 9.43 0.69 16.71
C ILE A 158 10.07 -0.48 15.98
N TRP A 159 11.34 -0.75 16.28
CA TRP A 159 12.20 -1.69 15.53
C TRP A 159 12.24 -3.11 16.11
N GLY A 160 11.71 -3.33 17.31
CA GLY A 160 11.85 -4.58 18.04
C GLY A 160 13.29 -4.84 18.50
N ASP A 161 13.47 -5.97 19.19
CA ASP A 161 14.77 -6.45 19.69
C ASP A 161 15.35 -7.59 18.83
N GLY A 162 14.75 -7.87 17.67
CA GLY A 162 15.12 -8.96 16.77
C GLY A 162 14.21 -9.03 15.55
N PRO A 163 14.30 -10.09 14.72
CA PRO A 163 13.51 -10.19 13.50
C PRO A 163 12.01 -10.13 13.77
N MET A 164 11.27 -9.35 12.98
CA MET A 164 9.81 -9.22 13.10
C MET A 164 9.08 -9.61 11.79
N PRO A 165 9.02 -10.92 11.46
CA PRO A 165 8.28 -11.42 10.29
C PRO A 165 6.85 -10.89 10.21
N GLY A 166 6.45 -10.46 9.00
CA GLY A 166 5.11 -9.94 8.73
C GLY A 166 4.85 -8.51 9.23
N ARG A 167 5.80 -7.89 9.95
CA ARG A 167 5.71 -6.48 10.31
C ARG A 167 6.21 -5.59 9.18
N LEU A 168 5.55 -4.46 8.98
CA LEU A 168 5.95 -3.42 8.05
C LEU A 168 5.91 -2.07 8.76
N LEU A 169 6.89 -1.21 8.49
CA LEU A 169 6.91 0.18 8.96
C LEU A 169 6.77 1.12 7.76
N THR A 170 5.84 2.06 7.83
CA THR A 170 5.88 3.26 6.97
C THR A 170 6.45 4.41 7.76
N ILE A 171 7.51 5.04 7.24
CA ILE A 171 8.24 6.12 7.91
C ILE A 171 8.21 7.39 7.04
N SER A 172 7.85 8.52 7.65
CA SER A 172 7.90 9.82 7.00
C SER A 172 8.38 10.91 7.98
N CYS A 173 8.75 12.08 7.46
CA CYS A 173 9.03 13.25 8.28
C CYS A 173 7.72 13.89 8.78
N VAL A 174 7.68 14.42 9.99
CA VAL A 174 6.57 15.31 10.40
C VAL A 174 6.89 16.72 9.89
N GLN A 175 5.99 17.30 9.10
CA GLN A 175 6.09 18.71 8.71
C GLN A 175 5.43 19.58 9.79
N PRO A 176 6.18 20.45 10.47
CA PRO A 176 5.60 21.32 11.49
C PRO A 176 4.63 22.33 10.88
N SER A 177 3.68 22.80 11.68
CA SER A 177 2.73 23.87 11.30
C SER A 177 3.44 25.17 10.86
N ASN A 178 4.61 25.45 11.43
CA ASN A 178 5.49 26.51 10.96
C ASN A 178 6.33 26.01 9.77
N LEU A 179 6.01 26.47 8.56
CA LEU A 179 6.69 26.10 7.31
C LEU A 179 8.21 26.42 7.28
N LEU A 180 8.69 27.28 8.18
CA LEU A 180 10.11 27.64 8.29
C LEU A 180 10.86 26.79 9.33
N ALA A 181 10.15 25.98 10.12
CA ALA A 181 10.77 25.14 11.14
C ALA A 181 11.31 23.84 10.55
N ASN A 182 12.44 23.39 11.10
CA ASN A 182 13.01 22.11 10.72
C ASN A 182 12.09 20.97 11.16
N SER A 183 11.91 19.98 10.28
CA SER A 183 11.31 18.69 10.65
C SER A 183 12.28 17.94 11.56
N VAL A 184 11.96 17.85 12.85
CA VAL A 184 12.78 17.17 13.88
C VAL A 184 12.18 15.85 14.37
N ARG A 185 10.96 15.51 13.94
CA ARG A 185 10.23 14.29 14.27
C ARG A 185 9.91 13.49 13.01
N ASN A 186 9.68 12.19 13.20
CA ASN A 186 9.15 11.30 12.17
C ASN A 186 7.76 10.83 12.56
N ALA A 187 6.92 10.53 11.58
CA ALA A 187 5.72 9.74 11.78
C ALA A 187 6.01 8.31 11.32
N VAL A 188 5.71 7.34 12.18
CA VAL A 188 5.88 5.92 11.93
C VAL A 188 4.57 5.22 12.18
N VAL A 189 4.14 4.40 11.23
CA VAL A 189 3.01 3.48 11.42
C VAL A 189 3.56 2.07 11.33
N GLY A 190 3.30 1.27 12.37
CA GLY A 190 3.52 -0.16 12.36
C GLY A 190 2.30 -0.88 11.81
N TRP A 191 2.56 -1.81 10.89
CA TRP A 191 1.55 -2.62 10.23
C TRP A 191 1.87 -4.10 10.35
N GLN A 192 0.86 -4.94 10.48
CA GLN A 192 0.99 -6.39 10.54
C GLN A 192 0.30 -7.04 9.35
N LEU A 193 0.98 -7.96 8.68
CA LEU A 193 0.42 -8.76 7.59
C LEU A 193 -0.77 -9.58 8.10
N GLU A 194 -1.92 -9.45 7.45
CA GLU A 194 -3.13 -10.23 7.72
C GLU A 194 -3.48 -11.23 6.61
N GLY A 195 -2.99 -11.02 5.38
CA GLY A 195 -3.27 -11.93 4.27
C GLY A 195 -2.98 -11.33 2.90
N THR A 196 -3.76 -11.76 1.91
CA THR A 196 -3.69 -11.28 0.53
C THR A 196 -5.07 -10.90 0.00
N ALA A 197 -5.09 -10.02 -0.99
CA ALA A 197 -6.30 -9.58 -1.68
C ALA A 197 -6.09 -9.55 -3.19
N THR A 198 -7.16 -9.69 -3.94
CA THR A 198 -7.18 -9.46 -5.39
C THR A 198 -7.21 -7.97 -5.72
N ASP A 199 -6.81 -7.60 -6.93
CA ASP A 199 -6.91 -6.22 -7.41
C ASP A 199 -8.34 -5.66 -7.30
N ASP A 200 -9.36 -6.45 -7.68
CA ASP A 200 -10.77 -6.06 -7.61
C ASP A 200 -11.22 -5.70 -6.18
N GLU A 201 -10.73 -6.44 -5.17
CA GLU A 201 -11.01 -6.16 -3.76
C GLU A 201 -10.36 -4.85 -3.32
N VAL A 202 -9.11 -4.60 -3.74
CA VAL A 202 -8.38 -3.36 -3.43
C VAL A 202 -9.04 -2.15 -4.09
N GLU A 203 -9.43 -2.26 -5.36
CA GLU A 203 -10.13 -1.18 -6.06
C GLU A 203 -11.48 -0.88 -5.40
N THR A 204 -12.22 -1.91 -4.98
CA THR A 204 -13.50 -1.73 -4.28
C THR A 204 -13.37 -0.93 -2.99
N VAL A 205 -12.31 -1.17 -2.20
CA VAL A 205 -12.10 -0.42 -0.94
C VAL A 205 -11.49 0.97 -1.16
N PHE A 206 -10.81 1.20 -2.28
CA PHE A 206 -10.18 2.48 -2.60
C PHE A 206 -11.13 3.49 -3.25
N GLN A 207 -12.29 3.07 -3.75
CA GLN A 207 -13.24 4.01 -4.34
C GLN A 207 -13.73 5.01 -3.27
N PRO A 208 -13.78 6.32 -3.59
CA PRO A 208 -14.39 7.30 -2.71
C PRO A 208 -15.85 6.91 -2.48
N ARG A 209 -16.22 6.69 -1.21
CA ARG A 209 -17.61 6.51 -0.80
C ARG A 209 -18.39 7.81 -0.88
#